data_AF-A0A1H8UAQ2-F1
#
_entry.id   AF-A0A1H8UAQ2-F1
#
_cell.length_a   1.000
_cell.length_b   1.000
_cell.length_c   1.000
_cell.angle_alpha   90.00
_cell.angle_beta   90.00
_cell.angle_gamma   90.00
#
_symmetry.space_group_name_H-M   'P 1'
#
loop_
_entity.id
_entity.type
_entity.pdbx_description
1 polymer ?
#
loop_
_entity_poly.entity_id
_entity_poly.type
_entity_poly.pdbx_seq_one_letter_code
_entity_poly.pdbx_strand_id
1 'polypeptide(L)'
;MPLPWQTTLRSLETNLFLELKITTPVLTPSVIGYGLMALWRRLLRSVERGQVGIGTLIVFIAMVLVASIAGGVLLSTAGFLQSQSEETGEASSAQVSDRVTVMSKYGKVTEANNRLVLDSSQLDEYESGREEYREEIIVEFGTVFLFGGGATAGCSPPFHLVLDGVRSEEPFADSYADGPDYDQLKFEETSAGEIRVTHLDPDGEDYVITTSEPPISAKIVDEMDCNSDLLFEDPDGDSGMWWLVDETGTAEIRPARESLSQVSVTVQSAPGAGDVDLTDAVVTYTSATTVQQLTYAEGSASKTTFTTESLEDDDAILEDGEQVTLKLNTAELEPGLGLKPGAEVQLSINTRSSATTTTTITVPDTFSRAEPLL
;
A
#
# COMPACT_ATOMS: atom_id res chain seq x y z
N MET A 1 -7.47 18.62 52.25
CA MET A 1 -6.18 17.98 52.60
C MET A 1 -6.17 16.65 51.86
N PRO A 2 -5.20 16.32 50.96
CA PRO A 2 -3.75 16.58 50.99
C PRO A 2 -3.16 17.20 49.69
N LEU A 3 -1.81 17.20 49.60
CA LEU A 3 -0.88 17.85 48.66
C LEU A 3 -0.55 17.02 47.36
N PRO A 4 0.16 17.61 46.37
CA PRO A 4 0.30 17.11 45.00
C PRO A 4 1.63 16.40 44.70
N TRP A 5 1.65 15.52 43.68
CA TRP A 5 2.85 15.22 42.88
C TRP A 5 2.45 14.80 41.45
N GLN A 6 3.41 14.96 40.55
CA GLN A 6 3.34 15.12 39.10
C GLN A 6 3.00 13.83 38.33
N THR A 7 2.38 13.94 37.15
CA THR A 7 3.03 13.61 35.86
C THR A 7 2.17 14.03 34.66
N THR A 8 2.90 14.40 33.62
CA THR A 8 2.59 15.18 32.41
C THR A 8 1.85 14.39 31.32
N LEU A 9 0.85 15.04 30.70
CA LEU A 9 0.32 14.70 29.37
C LEU A 9 0.23 15.97 28.53
N ARG A 10 0.91 15.97 27.38
CA ARG A 10 0.35 16.22 26.03
C ARG A 10 1.48 16.61 25.06
N SER A 11 1.74 15.70 24.15
CA SER A 11 2.42 15.90 22.87
C SER A 11 1.34 16.22 21.85
N LEU A 12 1.43 17.38 21.19
CA LEU A 12 0.83 17.65 19.89
C LEU A 12 1.70 18.74 19.21
N GLU A 13 1.92 18.54 17.91
CA GLU A 13 2.52 19.45 16.92
C GLU A 13 4.05 19.47 16.79
N THR A 14 4.57 18.42 16.14
CA THR A 14 5.83 18.46 15.38
C THR A 14 5.59 19.10 14.02
N ASN A 15 5.80 20.41 13.94
CA ASN A 15 6.05 21.09 12.68
C ASN A 15 7.52 20.91 12.28
N LEU A 16 7.68 20.44 11.05
CA LEU A 16 8.92 20.33 10.30
C LEU A 16 9.51 21.74 10.09
N PHE A 17 10.57 22.07 10.81
CA PHE A 17 11.54 23.08 10.38
C PHE A 17 12.93 22.52 10.63
N LEU A 18 13.63 22.23 9.54
CA LEU A 18 15.06 21.96 9.53
C LEU A 18 15.78 23.19 10.12
N GLU A 19 16.05 23.17 11.42
CA GLU A 19 17.03 24.06 12.03
C GLU A 19 18.40 23.67 11.49
N LEU A 20 18.90 24.44 10.53
CA LEU A 20 20.32 24.54 10.27
C LEU A 20 20.97 25.02 11.57
N LYS A 21 21.49 24.07 12.35
CA LYS A 21 22.10 24.30 13.66
C LYS A 21 23.46 24.96 13.47
N ILE A 22 23.46 26.23 13.05
CA ILE A 22 24.61 27.11 13.27
C ILE A 22 24.58 27.41 14.76
N THR A 23 25.29 26.60 15.52
CA THR A 23 25.62 26.88 16.91
C THR A 23 26.52 28.12 16.93
N THR A 24 25.94 29.32 16.84
CA THR A 24 26.63 30.51 17.34
C THR A 24 26.62 30.38 18.86
N PRO A 25 27.77 30.33 19.54
CA PRO A 25 27.75 30.44 20.99
C PRO A 25 27.22 31.84 21.32
N VAL A 26 26.01 31.90 21.88
CA VAL A 26 25.53 33.05 22.63
C VAL A 26 26.40 33.11 23.88
N LEU A 27 27.56 33.74 23.74
CA LEU A 27 28.37 34.15 24.87
C LEU A 27 27.61 35.27 25.58
N THR A 28 27.00 34.92 26.70
CA THR A 28 26.57 35.92 27.69
C THR A 28 27.78 36.78 28.06
N PRO A 29 27.66 38.12 28.09
CA PRO A 29 28.77 39.00 28.39
C PRO A 29 29.01 39.02 29.90
N SER A 30 29.51 37.92 30.45
CA SER A 30 29.89 37.87 31.85
C SER A 30 31.12 36.99 32.06
N VAL A 31 32.18 37.64 32.54
CA VAL A 31 33.40 37.10 33.18
C VAL A 31 34.62 36.83 32.29
N ILE A 32 34.51 36.38 31.03
CA ILE A 32 35.72 36.12 30.20
C ILE A 32 36.22 37.39 29.45
N GLY A 33 35.34 38.35 29.17
CA GLY A 33 35.67 39.55 28.37
C GLY A 33 36.61 40.55 29.06
N TYR A 34 36.53 40.71 30.40
CA TYR A 34 37.30 41.74 31.10
C TYR A 34 38.79 41.41 31.22
N GLY A 35 39.16 40.12 31.36
CA GLY A 35 40.56 39.70 31.46
C GLY A 35 41.30 39.85 30.13
N LEU A 36 40.69 39.42 29.03
CA LEU A 36 41.28 39.52 27.70
C LEU A 36 41.39 40.99 27.25
N MET A 37 40.35 41.80 27.50
CA MET A 37 40.34 43.22 27.14
C MET A 37 41.28 44.07 28.02
N ALA A 38 41.51 43.70 29.28
CA ALA A 38 42.49 44.33 30.17
C ALA A 38 43.94 43.95 29.82
N LEU A 39 44.19 42.68 29.46
CA LEU A 39 45.49 42.20 28.99
C LEU A 39 45.86 42.86 27.65
N TRP A 40 44.89 42.99 26.74
CA TRP A 40 45.03 43.67 25.46
C TRP A 40 45.28 45.19 25.64
N ARG A 41 44.60 45.83 26.60
CA ARG A 41 44.85 47.22 27.02
C ARG A 41 46.22 47.44 27.68
N ARG A 42 46.84 46.40 28.24
CA ARG A 42 48.20 46.46 28.82
C ARG A 42 49.28 46.27 27.76
N LEU A 43 49.07 45.37 26.80
CA LEU A 43 49.98 45.15 25.67
C LEU A 43 50.13 46.40 24.77
N LEU A 44 49.06 47.19 24.61
CA LEU A 44 49.08 48.43 23.83
C LEU A 44 49.69 49.64 24.54
N ARG A 45 50.09 49.53 25.82
CA ARG A 45 50.42 50.67 26.68
C ARG A 45 51.90 50.90 26.98
N SER A 46 52.83 50.09 26.45
CA SER A 46 54.26 50.20 26.76
C SER A 46 55.15 50.60 25.57
N VAL A 47 54.70 51.54 24.73
CA VAL A 47 55.58 52.19 23.73
C VAL A 47 55.59 53.69 24.01
N GLU A 48 56.39 54.09 24.99
CA GLU A 48 56.74 55.50 25.20
C GLU A 48 57.60 55.98 24.02
N ARG A 49 57.01 56.92 23.25
CA ARG A 49 57.62 57.94 22.40
C ARG A 49 59.11 57.75 22.06
N GLY A 50 59.37 56.75 21.23
CA GLY A 50 60.67 56.49 20.59
C GLY A 50 60.63 55.37 19.55
N GLN A 51 59.55 54.58 19.53
CA GLN A 51 59.47 53.34 18.73
C GLN A 51 58.08 53.15 18.10
N VAL A 52 57.58 54.18 17.41
CA VAL A 52 56.30 54.12 16.68
C VAL A 52 56.31 53.00 15.62
N GLY A 53 57.47 52.71 15.03
CA GLY A 53 57.62 51.70 13.98
C GLY A 53 57.43 50.24 14.41
N ILE A 54 57.62 49.91 15.70
CA ILE A 54 57.44 48.52 16.17
C ILE A 54 55.98 48.28 16.59
N GLY A 55 55.30 49.28 17.13
CA GLY A 55 53.86 49.19 17.41
C GLY A 55 53.02 49.02 16.14
N THR A 56 53.37 49.72 15.06
CA THR A 56 52.70 49.55 13.76
C THR A 56 52.97 48.18 13.15
N LEU A 57 54.19 47.63 13.30
CA LEU A 57 54.55 46.32 12.79
C LEU A 57 53.79 45.18 13.49
N ILE A 58 53.59 45.26 14.82
CA ILE A 58 52.81 44.27 15.57
C ILE A 58 51.34 44.26 15.14
N VAL A 59 50.72 45.45 15.02
CA VAL A 59 49.32 45.56 14.57
C VAL A 59 49.16 45.07 13.13
N PHE A 60 50.13 45.37 12.27
CA PHE A 60 50.14 44.89 10.89
C PHE A 60 50.13 43.37 10.82
N ILE A 61 51.03 42.70 11.55
CA ILE A 61 51.09 41.23 11.60
C ILE A 61 49.80 40.64 12.19
N ALA A 62 49.28 41.21 13.28
CA ALA A 62 48.04 40.74 13.89
C ALA A 62 46.83 40.84 12.95
N MET A 63 46.70 41.96 12.22
CA MET A 63 45.62 42.14 11.25
C MET A 63 45.74 41.15 10.08
N VAL A 64 46.96 40.90 9.59
CA VAL A 64 47.21 39.91 8.54
C VAL A 64 46.81 38.51 9.02
N LEU A 65 47.14 38.12 10.24
CA LEU A 65 46.77 36.81 10.79
C LEU A 65 45.25 36.65 10.91
N VAL A 66 44.54 37.67 11.41
CA VAL A 66 43.07 37.65 11.51
C VAL A 66 42.45 37.60 10.11
N ALA A 67 42.97 38.38 9.17
CA ALA A 67 42.52 38.36 7.76
C ALA A 67 42.74 36.99 7.11
N SER A 68 43.83 36.30 7.41
CA SER A 68 44.10 34.94 6.92
C SER A 68 43.11 33.91 7.47
N ILE A 69 42.78 33.96 8.77
CA ILE A 69 41.79 33.05 9.37
C ILE A 69 40.40 33.33 8.79
N ALA A 70 40.01 34.61 8.72
CA ALA A 70 38.74 35.02 8.13
C ALA A 70 38.64 34.61 6.66
N GLY A 71 39.71 34.79 5.87
CA GLY A 71 39.81 34.35 4.48
C GLY A 71 39.69 32.83 4.33
N GLY A 72 40.30 32.05 5.23
CA GLY A 72 40.15 30.60 5.26
C GLY A 72 38.72 30.14 5.50
N VAL A 73 38.01 30.77 6.45
CA VAL A 73 36.58 30.48 6.70
C VAL A 73 35.72 30.87 5.50
N LEU A 74 35.98 32.02 4.88
CA LEU A 74 35.26 32.47 3.70
C LEU A 74 35.45 31.51 2.52
N LEU A 75 36.67 31.04 2.27
CA LEU A 75 36.95 30.08 1.21
C LEU A 75 36.30 28.72 1.49
N SER A 76 36.37 28.23 2.74
CA SER A 76 35.71 26.99 3.13
C SER A 76 34.19 27.06 2.97
N THR A 77 33.59 28.20 3.31
CA THR A 77 32.15 28.44 3.15
C THR A 77 31.79 28.51 1.67
N ALA A 78 32.58 29.24 0.87
CA ALA A 78 32.37 29.33 -0.57
C ALA A 78 32.47 27.96 -1.24
N GLY A 79 33.44 27.12 -0.85
CA GLY A 79 33.59 25.77 -1.38
C GLY A 79 32.42 24.86 -1.02
N PHE A 80 31.95 24.89 0.23
CA PHE A 80 30.76 24.14 0.65
C PHE A 80 29.51 24.58 -0.13
N LEU A 81 29.26 25.89 -0.21
CA LEU A 81 28.11 26.42 -0.94
C LEU A 81 28.20 26.13 -2.45
N GLN A 82 29.39 26.14 -3.02
CA GLN A 82 29.60 25.77 -4.42
C GLN A 82 29.23 24.30 -4.66
N SER A 83 29.80 23.37 -3.86
CA SER A 83 29.49 21.94 -3.95
C SER A 83 27.99 21.68 -3.77
N GLN A 84 27.37 22.33 -2.78
CA GLN A 84 25.93 22.18 -2.55
C GLN A 84 25.10 22.74 -3.71
N SER A 85 25.54 23.83 -4.32
CA SER A 85 24.85 24.45 -5.46
C SER A 85 24.96 23.61 -6.73
N GLU A 86 26.12 22.97 -6.95
CA GLU A 86 26.34 22.02 -8.05
C GLU A 86 25.43 20.80 -7.89
N GLU A 87 25.42 20.16 -6.71
CA GLU A 87 24.54 19.03 -6.39
C GLU A 87 23.05 19.40 -6.56
N THR A 88 22.63 20.56 -6.04
CA THR A 88 21.24 21.02 -6.19
C THR A 88 20.91 21.31 -7.65
N GLY A 89 21.86 21.84 -8.43
CA GLY A 89 21.69 22.12 -9.84
C GLY A 89 21.54 20.85 -10.68
N GLU A 90 22.35 19.84 -10.40
CA GLU A 90 22.24 18.51 -11.00
C GLU A 90 20.91 17.85 -10.64
N ALA A 91 20.56 17.80 -9.35
CA ALA A 91 19.29 17.23 -8.88
C ALA A 91 18.06 17.95 -9.47
N SER A 92 18.09 19.28 -9.57
CA SER A 92 16.98 20.05 -10.17
C SER A 92 16.84 19.80 -11.67
N SER A 93 17.95 19.55 -12.36
CA SER A 93 17.94 19.23 -13.79
C SER A 93 17.39 17.82 -14.00
N ALA A 94 17.90 16.85 -13.24
CA ALA A 94 17.45 15.46 -13.22
C ALA A 94 15.94 15.35 -12.93
N GLN A 95 15.41 16.12 -11.97
CA GLN A 95 13.99 16.10 -11.62
C GLN A 95 13.07 16.46 -12.79
N VAL A 96 13.53 17.28 -13.74
CA VAL A 96 12.73 17.68 -14.90
C VAL A 96 13.06 16.87 -16.16
N SER A 97 14.30 16.40 -16.31
CA SER A 97 14.74 15.60 -17.48
C SER A 97 14.43 14.12 -17.33
N ASP A 98 14.65 13.53 -16.16
CA ASP A 98 14.66 12.08 -15.91
C ASP A 98 13.27 11.54 -15.63
N ARG A 99 12.34 11.96 -16.48
CA ARG A 99 10.97 11.43 -16.53
C ARG A 99 10.95 10.24 -17.48
N VAL A 100 9.94 9.39 -17.30
CA VAL A 100 9.63 8.32 -18.26
C VAL A 100 8.50 8.76 -19.17
N THR A 101 8.36 8.08 -20.30
CA THR A 101 7.24 8.25 -21.22
C THR A 101 6.56 6.91 -21.40
N VAL A 102 5.23 6.92 -21.46
CA VAL A 102 4.45 5.70 -21.65
C VAL A 102 4.29 5.43 -23.14
N MET A 103 4.74 4.25 -23.57
CA MET A 103 4.75 3.83 -24.96
C MET A 103 3.52 3.00 -25.31
N SER A 104 3.20 2.02 -24.47
CA SER A 104 2.06 1.13 -24.67
C SER A 104 1.51 0.61 -23.36
N LYS A 105 0.23 0.24 -23.38
CA LYS A 105 -0.48 -0.39 -22.27
C LYS A 105 -1.19 -1.63 -22.80
N TYR A 106 -1.08 -2.72 -22.07
CA TYR A 106 -1.81 -3.95 -22.36
C TYR A 106 -2.05 -4.69 -21.05
N GLY A 107 -2.78 -5.78 -21.10
CA GLY A 107 -2.98 -6.57 -19.90
C GLY A 107 -3.46 -7.98 -20.19
N LYS A 108 -3.45 -8.79 -19.14
CA LYS A 108 -3.90 -10.17 -19.17
C LYS A 108 -5.32 -10.25 -18.67
N VAL A 109 -6.21 -10.81 -19.48
CA VAL A 109 -7.59 -11.08 -19.10
C VAL A 109 -7.66 -12.45 -18.44
N THR A 110 -8.30 -12.52 -17.28
CA THR A 110 -8.70 -13.77 -16.65
C THR A 110 -10.16 -14.02 -16.98
N GLU A 111 -10.42 -15.15 -17.64
CA GLU A 111 -11.78 -15.63 -17.87
C GLU A 111 -12.43 -16.03 -16.54
N ALA A 112 -13.72 -15.74 -16.42
CA ALA A 112 -14.52 -16.07 -15.23
C ALA A 112 -15.39 -17.32 -15.42
N ASN A 113 -15.18 -18.05 -16.50
CA ASN A 113 -15.97 -19.22 -16.86
C ASN A 113 -16.00 -20.22 -15.72
N ASN A 114 -17.22 -20.64 -15.34
CA ASN A 114 -17.45 -21.62 -14.28
C ASN A 114 -16.89 -21.18 -12.91
N ARG A 115 -16.84 -19.87 -12.61
CA ARG A 115 -16.34 -19.37 -11.32
C ARG A 115 -17.38 -18.54 -10.58
N LEU A 116 -17.33 -18.64 -9.25
CA LEU A 116 -18.20 -17.97 -8.31
C LEU A 116 -17.36 -17.12 -7.35
N VAL A 117 -17.82 -15.91 -7.07
CA VAL A 117 -17.28 -15.04 -6.04
C VAL A 117 -18.20 -15.10 -4.83
N LEU A 118 -17.62 -15.38 -3.68
CA LEU A 118 -18.25 -15.32 -2.38
C LEU A 118 -17.63 -14.13 -1.63
N ASP A 119 -18.40 -13.07 -1.44
CA ASP A 119 -18.02 -11.87 -0.68
C ASP A 119 -18.47 -12.07 0.76
N SER A 120 -17.53 -12.44 1.63
CA SER A 120 -17.75 -12.67 3.05
C SER A 120 -17.67 -11.38 3.84
N SER A 121 -18.47 -11.30 4.90
CA SER A 121 -18.31 -10.28 5.94
C SER A 121 -17.97 -10.96 7.25
N GLN A 122 -16.76 -10.74 7.74
CA GLN A 122 -16.25 -11.18 9.03
C GLN A 122 -16.26 -9.99 10.01
N LEU A 123 -16.67 -10.19 11.26
CA LEU A 123 -16.40 -9.24 12.33
C LEU A 123 -15.36 -9.83 13.26
N ASP A 124 -14.19 -9.19 13.35
CA ASP A 124 -13.24 -9.51 14.40
C ASP A 124 -13.46 -8.58 15.59
N GLU A 125 -13.71 -9.16 16.76
CA GLU A 125 -13.76 -8.41 18.02
C GLU A 125 -12.36 -8.36 18.65
N TYR A 126 -11.71 -7.18 18.53
CA TYR A 126 -10.46 -6.88 19.22
C TYR A 126 -10.73 -6.07 20.50
N GLU A 127 -9.76 -6.05 21.43
CA GLU A 127 -9.83 -5.20 22.63
C GLU A 127 -10.01 -3.70 22.30
N SER A 128 -9.67 -3.28 21.08
CA SER A 128 -9.82 -1.91 20.56
C SER A 128 -11.20 -1.59 19.95
N GLY A 129 -12.06 -2.59 19.75
CA GLY A 129 -13.36 -2.47 19.09
C GLY A 129 -13.61 -3.58 18.06
N ARG A 130 -14.78 -3.52 17.40
CA ARG A 130 -15.15 -4.44 16.32
C ARG A 130 -14.71 -3.86 14.98
N GLU A 131 -13.98 -4.65 14.19
CA GLU A 131 -13.61 -4.30 12.81
C GLU A 131 -14.24 -5.31 11.84
N GLU A 132 -14.89 -4.80 10.80
CA GLU A 132 -15.45 -5.64 9.72
C GLU A 132 -14.37 -5.86 8.66
N TYR A 133 -14.01 -7.12 8.43
CA TYR A 133 -13.14 -7.55 7.36
C TYR A 133 -14.00 -8.18 6.25
N ARG A 134 -13.83 -7.71 5.02
CA ARG A 134 -14.42 -8.35 3.84
C ARG A 134 -13.36 -9.14 3.11
N GLU A 135 -13.63 -10.42 2.90
CA GLU A 135 -12.81 -11.27 2.05
C GLU A 135 -13.62 -11.72 0.85
N GLU A 136 -13.04 -11.60 -0.35
CA GLU A 136 -13.63 -12.19 -1.54
C GLU A 136 -12.92 -13.53 -1.81
N ILE A 137 -13.70 -14.60 -1.74
CA ILE A 137 -13.27 -15.95 -2.04
C ILE A 137 -13.74 -16.29 -3.44
N ILE A 138 -12.88 -16.90 -4.26
CA ILE A 138 -13.22 -17.27 -5.63
C ILE A 138 -13.06 -18.76 -5.83
N VAL A 139 -14.17 -19.41 -6.16
CA VAL A 139 -14.27 -20.86 -6.31
C VAL A 139 -14.80 -21.23 -7.69
N GLU A 140 -14.71 -22.52 -8.04
CA GLU A 140 -15.34 -23.05 -9.24
C GLU A 140 -16.79 -23.45 -8.96
N PHE A 141 -17.67 -23.27 -9.95
CA PHE A 141 -19.01 -23.86 -9.90
C PHE A 141 -18.90 -25.38 -9.96
N GLY A 142 -19.75 -26.04 -9.19
CA GLY A 142 -19.77 -27.49 -9.00
C GLY A 142 -18.91 -27.95 -7.82
N THR A 143 -18.06 -27.08 -7.26
CA THR A 143 -17.40 -27.33 -5.99
C THR A 143 -18.44 -27.54 -4.90
N VAL A 144 -18.19 -28.59 -4.10
CA VAL A 144 -19.02 -28.95 -2.96
C VAL A 144 -18.29 -28.48 -1.71
N PHE A 145 -19.00 -27.76 -0.86
CA PHE A 145 -18.46 -27.19 0.36
C PHE A 145 -19.06 -27.85 1.56
N LEU A 146 -18.22 -28.20 2.53
CA LEU A 146 -18.67 -28.65 3.83
C LEU A 146 -19.23 -27.45 4.58
N PHE A 147 -20.42 -27.61 5.15
CA PHE A 147 -21.07 -26.60 5.97
C PHE A 147 -20.84 -26.94 7.45
N GLY A 148 -20.44 -25.95 8.23
CA GLY A 148 -20.40 -26.07 9.68
C GLY A 148 -20.99 -24.83 10.35
N GLY A 149 -22.00 -25.03 11.19
CA GLY A 149 -22.51 -24.02 12.10
C GLY A 149 -21.84 -24.16 13.47
N GLY A 150 -21.13 -23.12 13.91
CA GLY A 150 -20.61 -23.02 15.27
C GLY A 150 -21.66 -22.44 16.22
N ALA A 151 -22.02 -23.15 17.28
CA ALA A 151 -22.89 -22.62 18.34
C ALA A 151 -22.04 -22.12 19.52
N THR A 152 -22.26 -20.89 19.99
CA THR A 152 -21.70 -20.48 21.29
C THR A 152 -22.31 -21.31 22.44
N ALA A 153 -21.59 -21.47 23.56
CA ALA A 153 -22.01 -22.35 24.65
C ALA A 153 -23.40 -21.98 25.20
N GLY A 154 -24.38 -22.88 25.02
CA GLY A 154 -25.78 -22.69 25.44
C GLY A 154 -26.77 -22.57 24.28
N CYS A 155 -26.27 -22.42 23.05
CA CYS A 155 -27.05 -22.55 21.82
C CYS A 155 -27.12 -24.01 21.39
N SER A 156 -28.31 -24.46 21.01
CA SER A 156 -28.55 -25.82 20.50
C SER A 156 -29.27 -25.67 19.16
N PRO A 157 -28.95 -26.50 18.14
CA PRO A 157 -29.66 -26.55 16.85
C PRO A 157 -31.18 -26.57 17.02
N PRO A 158 -31.96 -26.15 16.01
CA PRO A 158 -31.62 -26.09 14.58
C PRO A 158 -31.08 -24.75 14.02
N PHE A 159 -30.13 -24.82 13.08
CA PHE A 159 -29.72 -23.68 12.23
C PHE A 159 -30.34 -23.81 10.84
N HIS A 160 -30.73 -22.69 10.22
CA HIS A 160 -31.21 -22.70 8.84
C HIS A 160 -30.41 -21.73 7.97
N LEU A 161 -30.10 -22.17 6.76
CA LEU A 161 -29.55 -21.29 5.73
C LEU A 161 -30.70 -20.51 5.09
N VAL A 162 -30.51 -19.20 4.96
CA VAL A 162 -31.42 -18.35 4.20
C VAL A 162 -30.68 -17.82 2.98
N LEU A 163 -31.16 -18.21 1.79
CA LEU A 163 -30.66 -17.74 0.50
C LEU A 163 -31.70 -16.85 -0.16
N ASP A 164 -31.37 -15.59 -0.40
CA ASP A 164 -32.28 -14.60 -1.00
C ASP A 164 -33.65 -14.53 -0.29
N GLY A 165 -33.63 -14.67 1.04
CA GLY A 165 -34.83 -14.70 1.88
C GLY A 165 -35.56 -16.04 1.94
N VAL A 166 -35.16 -17.04 1.14
CA VAL A 166 -35.71 -18.41 1.19
C VAL A 166 -34.95 -19.22 2.24
N ARG A 167 -35.66 -19.64 3.29
CA ARG A 167 -35.12 -20.49 4.38
C ARG A 167 -35.08 -21.96 3.93
N SER A 168 -34.01 -22.68 4.28
CA SER A 168 -33.92 -24.13 4.10
C SER A 168 -35.06 -24.85 4.81
N GLU A 169 -35.60 -25.90 4.19
CA GLU A 169 -36.70 -26.68 4.77
C GLU A 169 -36.24 -27.48 5.99
N GLU A 170 -35.13 -28.20 5.84
CA GLU A 170 -34.50 -28.91 6.94
C GLU A 170 -33.41 -28.04 7.59
N PRO A 171 -33.19 -28.20 8.90
CA PRO A 171 -32.11 -27.54 9.60
C PRO A 171 -30.77 -28.25 9.41
N PHE A 172 -29.70 -27.48 9.45
CA PHE A 172 -28.34 -28.00 9.38
C PHE A 172 -27.94 -28.69 10.68
N ALA A 173 -27.25 -29.82 10.57
CA ALA A 173 -26.72 -30.56 11.71
C ALA A 173 -25.61 -29.77 12.44
N ASP A 174 -25.45 -30.01 13.76
CA ASP A 174 -24.35 -29.42 14.55
C ASP A 174 -23.00 -29.99 14.10
N SER A 175 -22.12 -29.10 13.64
CA SER A 175 -20.78 -29.42 13.14
C SER A 175 -19.84 -30.06 14.17
N TYR A 176 -20.16 -30.02 15.48
CA TYR A 176 -19.22 -30.45 16.52
C TYR A 176 -19.35 -31.93 16.93
N ALA A 177 -20.27 -32.71 16.35
CA ALA A 177 -20.56 -34.09 16.77
C ALA A 177 -20.34 -35.14 15.66
N ASP A 178 -19.12 -35.70 15.60
CA ASP A 178 -18.74 -37.05 15.12
C ASP A 178 -19.43 -37.63 13.85
N GLY A 179 -18.86 -37.43 12.65
CA GLY A 179 -19.12 -38.32 11.50
C GLY A 179 -18.81 -37.75 10.10
N PRO A 180 -18.76 -38.60 9.05
CA PRO A 180 -18.63 -38.17 7.64
C PRO A 180 -19.91 -37.55 7.05
N ASP A 181 -20.92 -37.27 7.88
CA ASP A 181 -22.30 -36.97 7.50
C ASP A 181 -22.61 -35.45 7.57
N TYR A 182 -21.62 -34.61 7.26
CA TYR A 182 -21.84 -33.16 7.21
C TYR A 182 -22.74 -32.78 6.03
N ASP A 183 -23.67 -31.87 6.30
CA ASP A 183 -24.39 -31.15 5.26
C ASP A 183 -23.41 -30.43 4.34
N GLN A 184 -23.70 -30.49 3.04
CA GLN A 184 -22.84 -29.86 2.04
C GLN A 184 -23.64 -28.88 1.19
N LEU A 185 -22.99 -27.82 0.74
CA LEU A 185 -23.55 -26.88 -0.22
C LEU A 185 -22.82 -27.01 -1.54
N LYS A 186 -23.58 -27.24 -2.61
CA LYS A 186 -23.08 -27.23 -3.97
C LYS A 186 -23.68 -26.06 -4.73
N PHE A 187 -22.81 -25.22 -5.29
CA PHE A 187 -23.21 -24.09 -6.12
C PHE A 187 -23.03 -24.42 -7.59
N GLU A 188 -24.04 -24.19 -8.41
CA GLU A 188 -24.01 -24.45 -9.84
C GLU A 188 -24.64 -23.28 -10.60
N GLU A 189 -24.08 -22.98 -11.77
CA GLU A 189 -24.68 -22.02 -12.69
C GLU A 189 -25.72 -22.75 -13.57
N THR A 190 -26.92 -22.19 -13.67
CA THR A 190 -27.93 -22.71 -14.60
C THR A 190 -27.68 -22.16 -16.00
N SER A 191 -28.27 -22.80 -17.02
CA SER A 191 -28.21 -22.28 -18.40
C SER A 191 -28.85 -20.89 -18.59
N ALA A 192 -29.60 -20.41 -17.58
CA ALA A 192 -30.19 -19.08 -17.55
C ALA A 192 -29.30 -18.03 -16.85
N GLY A 193 -28.13 -18.42 -16.33
CA GLY A 193 -27.24 -17.55 -15.55
C GLY A 193 -27.66 -17.37 -14.09
N GLU A 194 -28.60 -18.18 -13.61
CA GLU A 194 -29.01 -18.21 -12.20
C GLU A 194 -28.05 -19.07 -11.39
N ILE A 195 -27.99 -18.84 -10.08
CA ILE A 195 -27.26 -19.71 -9.16
C ILE A 195 -28.24 -20.72 -8.57
N ARG A 196 -27.99 -22.00 -8.86
CA ARG A 196 -28.61 -23.13 -8.17
C ARG A 196 -27.74 -23.52 -6.98
N VAL A 197 -28.32 -23.51 -5.80
CA VAL A 197 -27.68 -24.03 -4.59
C VAL A 197 -28.38 -25.32 -4.21
N THR A 198 -27.61 -26.39 -4.07
CA THR A 198 -28.10 -27.68 -3.59
C THR A 198 -27.50 -27.92 -2.21
N HIS A 199 -28.37 -28.01 -1.21
CA HIS A 199 -28.04 -28.58 0.08
C HIS A 199 -28.09 -30.10 -0.07
N LEU A 200 -26.93 -30.73 0.05
CA LEU A 200 -26.76 -32.17 0.06
C LEU A 200 -26.79 -32.62 1.51
N ASP A 201 -27.83 -33.39 1.86
CA ASP A 201 -28.03 -33.91 3.21
C ASP A 201 -27.79 -35.43 3.17
N PRO A 202 -26.68 -35.92 3.76
CA PRO A 202 -26.36 -37.35 3.78
C PRO A 202 -27.40 -38.23 4.51
N ASP A 203 -28.11 -37.66 5.49
CA ASP A 203 -29.06 -38.35 6.36
C ASP A 203 -30.53 -38.07 5.98
N GLY A 204 -30.77 -37.13 5.08
CA GLY A 204 -32.08 -36.67 4.63
C GLY A 204 -32.25 -36.62 3.11
N GLU A 205 -33.02 -35.64 2.63
CA GLU A 205 -33.29 -35.43 1.21
C GLU A 205 -32.59 -34.15 0.74
N ASP A 206 -31.94 -34.22 -0.43
CA ASP A 206 -31.29 -33.05 -1.03
C ASP A 206 -32.32 -31.93 -1.28
N TYR A 207 -32.01 -30.73 -0.79
CA TYR A 207 -32.85 -29.55 -0.96
C TYR A 207 -32.23 -28.58 -1.96
N VAL A 208 -32.98 -28.26 -3.03
CA VAL A 208 -32.51 -27.37 -4.09
C VAL A 208 -33.17 -26.01 -3.98
N ILE A 209 -32.36 -24.98 -3.78
CA ILE A 209 -32.77 -23.58 -3.87
C ILE A 209 -32.27 -23.04 -5.21
N THR A 210 -33.18 -22.69 -6.11
CA THR A 210 -32.82 -21.93 -7.32
C THR A 210 -33.21 -20.47 -7.10
N THR A 211 -32.20 -19.62 -7.10
CA THR A 211 -32.37 -18.18 -6.86
C THR A 211 -32.75 -17.45 -8.14
N SER A 212 -33.40 -16.30 -7.98
CA SER A 212 -34.03 -15.62 -9.12
C SER A 212 -33.05 -14.78 -9.96
N GLU A 213 -32.12 -14.04 -9.34
CA GLU A 213 -31.04 -13.30 -10.03
C GLU A 213 -29.85 -13.03 -9.07
N PRO A 214 -28.58 -13.24 -9.46
CA PRO A 214 -27.42 -12.88 -8.63
C PRO A 214 -27.13 -11.35 -8.59
N PRO A 215 -26.51 -10.81 -7.52
CA PRO A 215 -25.95 -11.52 -6.37
C PRO A 215 -27.03 -12.07 -5.44
N ILE A 216 -26.79 -13.25 -4.88
CA ILE A 216 -27.69 -13.87 -3.91
C ILE A 216 -27.15 -13.58 -2.51
N SER A 217 -28.04 -13.22 -1.60
CA SER A 217 -27.68 -13.07 -0.19
C SER A 217 -27.69 -14.42 0.49
N ALA A 218 -26.67 -14.70 1.30
CA ALA A 218 -26.59 -15.89 2.14
C ALA A 218 -26.39 -15.47 3.60
N LYS A 219 -27.20 -16.02 4.51
CA LYS A 219 -27.04 -15.84 5.95
C LYS A 219 -27.53 -17.06 6.71
N ILE A 220 -27.02 -17.25 7.91
CA ILE A 220 -27.56 -18.21 8.86
C ILE A 220 -28.63 -17.52 9.70
N VAL A 221 -29.72 -18.24 9.97
CA VAL A 221 -30.71 -17.83 10.96
C VAL A 221 -30.91 -18.96 11.95
N ASP A 222 -31.03 -18.56 13.20
CA ASP A 222 -31.42 -19.43 14.31
C ASP A 222 -32.74 -18.92 14.93
N GLU A 223 -33.31 -19.68 15.86
CA GLU A 223 -34.58 -19.35 16.53
C GLU A 223 -34.41 -18.66 17.89
N MET A 224 -33.18 -18.41 18.35
CA MET A 224 -32.83 -17.98 19.73
C MET A 224 -31.86 -16.78 19.83
N ASP A 225 -31.65 -16.02 18.75
CA ASP A 225 -30.63 -14.96 18.66
C ASP A 225 -29.23 -15.48 19.01
N CYS A 226 -28.91 -16.67 18.48
CA CYS A 226 -27.67 -17.37 18.67
C CYS A 226 -26.63 -16.96 17.64
N ASN A 227 -25.46 -16.62 18.14
CA ASN A 227 -24.26 -16.44 17.35
C ASN A 227 -23.96 -17.74 16.58
N SER A 228 -24.11 -17.69 15.25
CA SER A 228 -23.88 -18.81 14.34
C SER A 228 -23.12 -18.36 13.10
N ASP A 229 -22.08 -19.14 12.77
CA ASP A 229 -21.19 -18.85 11.66
C ASP A 229 -21.45 -19.78 10.49
N LEU A 230 -21.18 -19.30 9.28
CA LEU A 230 -21.14 -20.12 8.08
C LEU A 230 -19.70 -20.40 7.68
N LEU A 231 -19.28 -21.64 7.92
CA LEU A 231 -17.96 -22.15 7.58
C LEU A 231 -17.94 -22.89 6.25
N PHE A 232 -16.84 -22.73 5.51
CA PHE A 232 -16.49 -23.45 4.30
C PHE A 232 -15.15 -24.15 4.50
N GLU A 233 -15.13 -25.47 4.39
CA GLU A 233 -13.86 -26.20 4.30
C GLU A 233 -13.41 -26.28 2.85
N ASP A 234 -12.10 -26.13 2.63
CA ASP A 234 -11.49 -26.36 1.31
C ASP A 234 -11.76 -27.81 0.86
N PRO A 235 -12.41 -28.03 -0.31
CA PRO A 235 -12.67 -29.36 -0.84
C PRO A 235 -11.41 -30.22 -1.02
N ASP A 236 -10.23 -29.61 -1.17
CA ASP A 236 -8.96 -30.31 -1.36
C ASP A 236 -8.29 -30.68 -0.02
N GLY A 237 -8.86 -30.27 1.12
CA GLY A 237 -8.42 -30.68 2.46
C GLY A 237 -7.06 -30.12 2.88
N ASP A 238 -6.52 -29.13 2.17
CA ASP A 238 -5.22 -28.50 2.47
C ASP A 238 -5.37 -27.42 3.57
N SER A 239 -6.06 -27.80 4.66
CA SER A 239 -6.01 -27.18 6.01
C SER A 239 -6.52 -25.75 6.22
N GLY A 240 -7.25 -25.16 5.26
CA GLY A 240 -7.94 -23.87 5.45
C GLY A 240 -9.43 -24.03 5.74
N MET A 241 -9.91 -23.52 6.88
CA MET A 241 -11.34 -23.21 7.09
C MET A 241 -11.55 -21.75 6.69
N TRP A 242 -12.44 -21.50 5.74
CA TRP A 242 -12.82 -20.16 5.31
C TRP A 242 -14.16 -19.80 5.93
N TRP A 243 -14.24 -18.59 6.46
CA TRP A 243 -15.47 -18.09 7.04
C TRP A 243 -16.20 -17.25 5.99
N LEU A 244 -17.47 -17.57 5.73
CA LEU A 244 -18.26 -16.80 4.78
C LEU A 244 -19.17 -15.78 5.43
N VAL A 245 -19.75 -16.10 6.59
CA VAL A 245 -20.68 -15.20 7.27
C VAL A 245 -20.48 -15.34 8.77
N ASP A 246 -20.29 -14.20 9.43
CA ASP A 246 -20.33 -14.05 10.89
C ASP A 246 -21.78 -13.77 11.38
N GLU A 247 -22.02 -13.93 12.68
CA GLU A 247 -23.26 -13.92 13.47
C GLU A 247 -24.36 -12.92 13.04
N THR A 248 -24.00 -11.76 12.48
CA THR A 248 -24.94 -10.70 12.06
C THR A 248 -24.84 -10.30 10.59
N GLY A 249 -23.93 -10.94 9.87
CA GLY A 249 -23.56 -10.62 8.50
C GLY A 249 -24.49 -11.21 7.45
N THR A 250 -24.21 -10.88 6.21
CA THR A 250 -24.82 -11.50 5.05
C THR A 250 -23.75 -11.54 3.98
N ALA A 251 -23.44 -12.74 3.47
CA ALA A 251 -22.54 -12.89 2.34
C ALA A 251 -23.28 -12.62 1.04
N GLU A 252 -22.56 -12.05 0.07
CA GLU A 252 -23.03 -11.94 -1.30
C GLU A 252 -22.35 -13.00 -2.16
N ILE A 253 -23.14 -13.77 -2.88
CA ILE A 253 -22.67 -14.82 -3.77
C ILE A 253 -23.05 -14.44 -5.20
N ARG A 254 -22.07 -14.37 -6.09
CA ARG A 254 -22.28 -13.91 -7.47
C ARG A 254 -21.38 -14.64 -8.46
N PRO A 255 -21.80 -14.84 -9.72
CA PRO A 255 -20.90 -15.33 -10.74
C PRO A 255 -19.72 -14.38 -10.87
N ALA A 256 -18.53 -14.93 -11.04
CA ALA A 256 -17.37 -14.13 -11.38
C ALA A 256 -17.59 -13.49 -12.76
N ARG A 257 -16.98 -12.33 -12.98
CA ARG A 257 -16.96 -11.69 -14.30
C ARG A 257 -15.53 -11.65 -14.81
N GLU A 258 -15.38 -11.70 -16.13
CA GLU A 258 -14.08 -11.51 -16.75
C GLU A 258 -13.48 -10.20 -16.25
N SER A 259 -12.19 -10.22 -15.95
CA SER A 259 -11.46 -9.07 -15.44
C SER A 259 -10.04 -9.06 -15.99
N LEU A 260 -9.43 -7.88 -15.99
CA LEU A 260 -8.01 -7.71 -16.25
C LEU A 260 -7.24 -8.03 -14.96
N SER A 261 -6.54 -9.16 -14.94
CA SER A 261 -5.78 -9.66 -13.78
C SER A 261 -4.34 -9.15 -13.72
N GLN A 262 -3.83 -8.66 -14.85
CA GLN A 262 -2.53 -8.00 -14.91
C GLN A 262 -2.60 -6.80 -15.85
N VAL A 263 -1.98 -5.70 -15.43
CA VAL A 263 -1.70 -4.54 -16.27
C VAL A 263 -0.22 -4.50 -16.57
N SER A 264 0.12 -4.27 -17.83
CA SER A 264 1.48 -4.07 -18.31
C SER A 264 1.59 -2.72 -18.97
N VAL A 265 2.54 -1.90 -18.51
CA VAL A 265 2.81 -0.56 -19.05
C VAL A 265 4.25 -0.50 -19.50
N THR A 266 4.44 -0.39 -20.81
CA THR A 266 5.76 -0.21 -21.41
C THR A 266 6.12 1.26 -21.34
N VAL A 267 7.28 1.55 -20.75
CA VAL A 267 7.83 2.88 -20.59
C VAL A 267 9.19 2.97 -21.24
N GLN A 268 9.57 4.20 -21.57
CA GLN A 268 10.86 4.56 -22.15
C GLN A 268 11.39 5.82 -21.46
N SER A 269 12.70 6.01 -21.41
CA SER A 269 13.34 7.27 -21.01
C SER A 269 12.81 8.44 -21.86
N ALA A 270 12.51 9.58 -21.25
CA ALA A 270 12.09 10.75 -22.02
C ALA A 270 13.24 11.34 -22.84
N PRO A 271 12.96 12.06 -23.93
CA PRO A 271 14.01 12.71 -24.71
C PRO A 271 14.87 13.64 -23.84
N GLY A 272 16.17 13.34 -23.76
CA GLY A 272 17.13 14.10 -22.95
C GLY A 272 17.18 13.74 -21.46
N ALA A 273 16.46 12.69 -21.03
CA ALA A 273 16.69 12.04 -19.76
C ALA A 273 18.08 11.37 -19.74
N GLY A 274 18.72 11.32 -18.57
CA GLY A 274 19.77 10.34 -18.33
C GLY A 274 19.18 8.96 -18.06
N ASP A 275 20.02 8.05 -17.59
CA ASP A 275 19.59 6.69 -17.22
C ASP A 275 18.59 6.76 -16.06
N VAL A 276 17.42 6.14 -16.24
CA VAL A 276 16.34 6.18 -15.24
C VAL A 276 16.21 4.82 -14.57
N ASP A 277 16.69 4.72 -13.35
CA ASP A 277 16.58 3.50 -12.55
C ASP A 277 15.18 3.38 -11.90
N LEU A 278 14.48 2.30 -12.26
CA LEU A 278 13.13 1.98 -11.80
C LEU A 278 13.11 1.16 -10.50
N THR A 279 14.25 0.69 -10.00
CA THR A 279 14.30 -0.09 -8.74
C THR A 279 13.89 0.74 -7.52
N ASP A 280 14.15 2.05 -7.55
CA ASP A 280 13.72 3.00 -6.52
C ASP A 280 12.45 3.77 -6.92
N ALA A 281 11.81 3.40 -8.03
CA ALA A 281 10.57 4.05 -8.44
C ALA A 281 9.41 3.60 -7.56
N VAL A 282 8.49 4.53 -7.32
CA VAL A 282 7.22 4.27 -6.63
C VAL A 282 6.09 4.51 -7.61
N VAL A 283 5.32 3.46 -7.89
CA VAL A 283 4.13 3.53 -8.72
C VAL A 283 2.91 3.66 -7.81
N THR A 284 2.23 4.80 -7.89
CA THR A 284 0.93 4.96 -7.23
C THR A 284 -0.17 4.51 -8.17
N TYR A 285 -0.90 3.49 -7.76
CA TYR A 285 -2.07 2.94 -8.41
C TYR A 285 -3.31 3.52 -7.75
N THR A 286 -4.19 4.15 -8.53
CA THR A 286 -5.43 4.76 -8.04
C THR A 286 -6.59 4.31 -8.90
N SER A 287 -7.56 3.63 -8.30
CA SER A 287 -8.82 3.23 -8.94
C SER A 287 -10.01 3.74 -8.14
N ALA A 288 -11.23 3.35 -8.53
CA ALA A 288 -12.45 3.67 -7.78
C ALA A 288 -12.56 2.89 -6.45
N THR A 289 -11.83 1.78 -6.31
CA THR A 289 -11.93 0.86 -5.16
C THR A 289 -10.74 0.99 -4.21
N THR A 290 -9.56 1.33 -4.72
CA THR A 290 -8.30 1.32 -3.95
C THR A 290 -7.33 2.42 -4.37
N VAL A 291 -6.47 2.80 -3.42
CA VAL A 291 -5.27 3.60 -3.68
C VAL A 291 -4.10 2.86 -3.06
N GLN A 292 -3.13 2.49 -3.88
CA GLN A 292 -2.01 1.66 -3.46
C GLN A 292 -0.69 2.22 -3.98
N GLN A 293 0.34 2.20 -3.14
CA GLN A 293 1.70 2.46 -3.57
C GLN A 293 2.43 1.14 -3.78
N LEU A 294 3.10 1.02 -4.92
CA LEU A 294 3.86 -0.15 -5.33
C LEU A 294 5.33 0.21 -5.41
N THR A 295 6.16 -0.63 -4.81
CA THR A 295 7.63 -0.57 -4.93
C THR A 295 8.12 -1.66 -5.88
N TYR A 296 9.34 -1.53 -6.39
CA TYR A 296 9.93 -2.55 -7.24
C TYR A 296 10.20 -3.86 -6.49
N ALA A 297 10.07 -5.00 -7.19
CA ALA A 297 10.58 -6.30 -6.77
C ALA A 297 11.08 -7.11 -7.97
N GLU A 298 12.07 -7.97 -7.76
CA GLU A 298 12.64 -8.83 -8.83
C GLU A 298 11.79 -10.09 -9.10
N GLY A 299 11.00 -10.53 -8.13
CA GLY A 299 10.31 -11.83 -8.17
C GLY A 299 8.95 -11.78 -8.85
N SER A 300 7.94 -11.33 -8.09
CA SER A 300 6.54 -11.30 -8.56
C SER A 300 5.86 -10.01 -8.17
N ALA A 301 4.94 -9.58 -9.04
CA ALA A 301 4.08 -8.43 -8.77
C ALA A 301 2.98 -8.85 -7.81
N SER A 302 2.71 -8.00 -6.81
CA SER A 302 1.76 -8.27 -5.74
C SER A 302 0.93 -7.04 -5.41
N LYS A 303 0.12 -7.10 -4.34
CA LYS A 303 -0.59 -5.94 -3.80
C LYS A 303 0.32 -4.75 -3.45
N THR A 304 1.59 -4.95 -3.14
CA THR A 304 2.51 -3.87 -2.75
C THR A 304 3.71 -3.72 -3.67
N THR A 305 3.85 -4.59 -4.68
CA THR A 305 5.02 -4.61 -5.56
C THR A 305 4.64 -4.62 -7.04
N PHE A 306 5.42 -3.91 -7.85
CA PHE A 306 5.44 -4.10 -9.29
C PHE A 306 6.77 -4.76 -9.69
N THR A 307 6.80 -5.38 -10.86
CA THR A 307 8.04 -5.91 -11.44
C THR A 307 8.31 -5.27 -12.79
N THR A 308 9.52 -5.40 -13.30
CA THR A 308 9.89 -4.98 -14.65
C THR A 308 10.19 -6.19 -15.52
N GLU A 309 10.09 -6.00 -16.83
CA GLU A 309 10.59 -6.90 -17.85
C GLU A 309 11.19 -6.04 -18.96
N SER A 310 12.51 -6.15 -19.19
CA SER A 310 13.17 -5.65 -20.39
C SER A 310 13.28 -6.77 -21.42
N LEU A 311 13.33 -6.41 -22.70
CA LEU A 311 13.63 -7.35 -23.79
C LEU A 311 15.10 -7.27 -24.22
N GLU A 312 15.83 -6.26 -23.73
CA GLU A 312 17.20 -5.95 -24.13
C GLU A 312 18.21 -6.49 -23.12
N ASP A 313 17.93 -6.36 -21.82
CA ASP A 313 18.73 -6.92 -20.74
C ASP A 313 17.89 -7.40 -19.53
N ASP A 314 18.58 -7.71 -18.43
CA ASP A 314 17.98 -8.26 -17.20
C ASP A 314 17.87 -7.21 -16.07
N ASP A 315 18.07 -5.91 -16.38
CA ASP A 315 18.01 -4.86 -15.36
C ASP A 315 16.72 -4.01 -15.43
N ALA A 316 16.60 -3.08 -14.48
CA ALA A 316 15.45 -2.20 -14.35
C ALA A 316 15.84 -0.73 -14.54
N ILE A 317 16.92 -0.49 -15.28
CA ILE A 317 17.42 0.83 -15.63
C ILE A 317 16.97 1.11 -17.05
N LEU A 318 16.45 2.31 -17.31
CA LEU A 318 16.08 2.75 -18.65
C LEU A 318 17.20 3.58 -19.25
N GLU A 319 17.89 3.03 -20.24
CA GLU A 319 18.88 3.76 -21.03
C GLU A 319 18.24 4.48 -22.24
N ASP A 320 19.05 5.19 -23.04
CA ASP A 320 18.57 5.90 -24.23
C ASP A 320 18.07 4.92 -25.30
N GLY A 321 16.78 5.01 -25.62
CA GLY A 321 16.16 4.15 -26.62
C GLY A 321 15.54 2.86 -26.06
N GLU A 322 15.83 2.50 -24.81
CA GLU A 322 15.36 1.26 -24.20
C GLU A 322 13.89 1.33 -23.77
N GLN A 323 13.22 0.17 -23.82
CA GLN A 323 11.87 0.01 -23.32
C GLN A 323 11.80 -1.05 -22.22
N VAL A 324 11.28 -0.64 -21.07
CA VAL A 324 11.01 -1.52 -19.93
C VAL A 324 9.51 -1.62 -19.72
N THR A 325 9.01 -2.83 -19.49
CA THR A 325 7.59 -3.06 -19.18
C THR A 325 7.39 -3.24 -17.69
N LEU A 326 6.62 -2.33 -17.08
CA LEU A 326 6.14 -2.45 -15.71
C LEU A 326 4.95 -3.42 -15.68
N LYS A 327 5.00 -4.42 -14.80
CA LYS A 327 3.95 -5.41 -14.58
C LYS A 327 3.31 -5.19 -13.22
N LEU A 328 2.00 -4.95 -13.21
CA LEU A 328 1.17 -4.78 -12.02
C LEU A 328 0.16 -5.93 -11.94
N ASN A 329 0.05 -6.55 -10.76
CA ASN A 329 -0.91 -7.64 -10.51
C ASN A 329 -2.25 -7.06 -10.04
N THR A 330 -3.12 -6.74 -10.99
CA THR A 330 -4.42 -6.13 -10.67
C THR A 330 -5.38 -7.09 -9.98
N ALA A 331 -5.18 -8.41 -10.09
CA ALA A 331 -5.96 -9.39 -9.32
C ALA A 331 -5.69 -9.33 -7.81
N GLU A 332 -4.52 -8.85 -7.38
CA GLU A 332 -4.24 -8.62 -5.95
C GLU A 332 -4.54 -7.19 -5.48
N LEU A 333 -4.64 -6.24 -6.42
CA LEU A 333 -4.91 -4.83 -6.13
C LEU A 333 -6.40 -4.53 -6.03
N GLU A 334 -7.21 -5.21 -6.83
CA GLU A 334 -8.65 -5.01 -6.93
C GLU A 334 -9.42 -6.18 -6.31
N PRO A 335 -10.66 -5.95 -5.82
CA PRO A 335 -11.55 -7.04 -5.44
C PRO A 335 -11.88 -7.95 -6.64
N GLY A 336 -12.11 -9.23 -6.37
CA GLY A 336 -12.48 -10.24 -7.34
C GLY A 336 -11.30 -10.69 -8.19
N LEU A 337 -11.50 -10.80 -9.50
CA LEU A 337 -10.48 -11.30 -10.43
C LEU A 337 -9.55 -10.21 -11.00
N GLY A 338 -9.66 -8.98 -10.50
CA GLY A 338 -8.95 -7.83 -11.02
C GLY A 338 -9.89 -6.75 -11.55
N LEU A 339 -9.37 -5.88 -12.42
CA LEU A 339 -10.12 -4.75 -12.96
C LEU A 339 -11.27 -5.19 -13.86
N LYS A 340 -12.47 -4.72 -13.52
CA LYS A 340 -13.70 -5.01 -14.25
C LYS A 340 -13.75 -4.26 -15.60
N PRO A 341 -14.51 -4.75 -16.59
CA PRO A 341 -14.78 -4.01 -17.82
C PRO A 341 -15.33 -2.61 -17.52
N GLY A 342 -14.89 -1.61 -18.29
CA GLY A 342 -15.26 -0.20 -18.10
C GLY A 342 -14.57 0.50 -16.93
N ALA A 343 -13.72 -0.18 -16.16
CA ALA A 343 -12.97 0.44 -15.07
C ALA A 343 -11.90 1.43 -15.58
N GLU A 344 -11.65 2.47 -14.79
CA GLU A 344 -10.59 3.43 -15.04
C GLU A 344 -9.58 3.42 -13.88
N VAL A 345 -8.30 3.43 -14.22
CA VAL A 345 -7.19 3.47 -13.27
C VAL A 345 -6.22 4.56 -13.66
N GLN A 346 -5.78 5.35 -12.69
CA GLN A 346 -4.66 6.26 -12.86
C GLN A 346 -3.41 5.67 -12.24
N LEU A 347 -2.34 5.59 -13.03
CA LEU A 347 -1.00 5.29 -12.55
C LEU A 347 -0.18 6.57 -12.48
N SER A 348 0.52 6.77 -11.38
CA SER A 348 1.52 7.82 -11.21
C SER A 348 2.86 7.19 -10.89
N ILE A 349 3.77 7.19 -11.86
CA ILE A 349 5.12 6.66 -11.75
C ILE A 349 6.02 7.79 -11.26
N ASN A 350 6.58 7.63 -10.07
CA ASN A 350 7.54 8.56 -9.48
C ASN A 350 8.92 7.91 -9.47
N THR A 351 9.87 8.51 -10.17
CA THR A 351 11.27 8.06 -10.17
C THR A 351 12.01 8.63 -8.96
N ARG A 352 13.23 8.13 -8.69
CA ARG A 352 14.08 8.63 -7.60
C ARG A 352 14.39 10.12 -7.68
N SER A 353 14.54 10.65 -8.90
CA SER A 353 14.75 12.10 -9.14
C SER A 353 13.50 12.94 -8.83
N SER A 354 12.42 12.33 -8.33
CA SER A 354 11.12 12.97 -8.10
C SER A 354 10.46 13.47 -9.39
N ALA A 355 10.84 12.91 -10.54
CA ALA A 355 10.11 13.11 -11.78
C ALA A 355 8.84 12.23 -11.77
N THR A 356 7.70 12.84 -12.03
CA THR A 356 6.40 12.16 -12.02
C THR A 356 5.85 12.04 -13.44
N THR A 357 5.45 10.83 -13.80
CA THR A 357 4.73 10.53 -15.05
C THR A 357 3.39 9.92 -14.72
N THR A 358 2.30 10.53 -15.18
CA THR A 358 0.95 10.00 -14.98
C THR A 358 0.39 9.41 -16.26
N THR A 359 -0.35 8.31 -16.14
CA THR A 359 -1.09 7.72 -17.24
C THR A 359 -2.40 7.14 -16.74
N THR A 360 -3.44 7.23 -17.57
CA THR A 360 -4.73 6.60 -17.28
C THR A 360 -4.86 5.35 -18.12
N ILE A 361 -5.32 4.27 -17.50
CA ILE A 361 -5.71 3.02 -18.16
C ILE A 361 -7.22 2.97 -18.12
N THR A 362 -7.83 2.83 -19.30
CA THR A 362 -9.27 2.59 -19.43
C THR A 362 -9.48 1.16 -19.91
N VAL A 363 -10.17 0.36 -19.11
CA VAL A 363 -10.51 -1.02 -19.45
C VAL A 363 -11.73 -1.00 -20.37
N PRO A 364 -11.69 -1.65 -21.55
CA PRO A 364 -12.85 -1.74 -22.44
C PRO A 364 -14.07 -2.37 -21.78
N ASP A 365 -15.27 -2.06 -22.26
CA ASP A 365 -16.54 -2.66 -21.77
C ASP A 365 -16.67 -4.15 -22.11
N THR A 366 -15.89 -4.64 -23.09
CA THR A 366 -15.86 -6.05 -23.49
C THR A 366 -14.44 -6.46 -23.83
N PHE A 367 -14.03 -7.66 -23.41
CA PHE A 367 -12.75 -8.23 -23.79
C PHE A 367 -12.88 -9.02 -25.10
N SER A 368 -12.69 -8.36 -26.25
CA SER A 368 -12.37 -9.10 -27.47
C SER A 368 -10.89 -9.47 -27.42
N ARG A 369 -10.57 -10.76 -27.41
CA ARG A 369 -9.19 -11.25 -27.30
C ARG A 369 -8.24 -10.51 -28.27
N ALA A 370 -7.28 -9.78 -27.69
CA ALA A 370 -6.20 -9.01 -28.30
C ALA A 370 -6.55 -7.63 -28.92
N GLU A 371 -6.78 -6.62 -28.06
CA GLU A 371 -6.52 -5.22 -28.42
C GLU A 371 -5.68 -4.52 -27.32
N PRO A 372 -4.75 -3.63 -27.68
CA PRO A 372 -4.00 -2.83 -26.70
C PRO A 372 -4.94 -1.88 -25.95
N LEU A 373 -4.66 -1.65 -24.67
CA LEU A 373 -5.44 -0.74 -23.83
C LEU A 373 -5.11 0.71 -24.24
N LEU A 374 -6.14 1.53 -24.48
CA LEU A 374 -5.98 2.91 -24.95
C LEU A 374 -5.35 3.84 -23.89
#